data_AF-A0A1W1EC43-F1
#
_entry.id   AF-A0A1W1EC43-F1
#
_cell.length_a   1.000
_cell.length_b   1.000
_cell.length_c   1.000
_cell.angle_alpha   90.00
_cell.angle_beta   90.00
_cell.angle_gamma   90.00
#
_symmetry.space_group_name_H-M   'P 1'
#
loop_
_entity.id
_entity.type
_entity.pdbx_description
1 polymer ?
#
loop_
_entity_poly.entity_id
_entity_poly.type
_entity_poly.pdbx_seq_one_letter_code
_entity_poly.pdbx_strand_id
1 'polypeptide(L)'
;MKKTLIITTSALMLATLITGCNTPDMPSLSKGSDSQCYSLERKIVQVDEYIAQVDATPASQAGEFQAALGNARYSRSTNKKFMLRDAKKIKANYEQEQRQLQCKTK
;
A
#
# COMPACT_ATOMS: atom_id res chain seq x y z
N MET A 1 -52.82 22.33 -34.08
CA MET A 1 -51.69 23.20 -33.68
C MET A 1 -50.54 22.97 -34.65
N LYS A 2 -49.96 24.06 -35.16
CA LYS A 2 -48.87 24.09 -36.14
C LYS A 2 -47.51 23.88 -35.45
N LYS A 3 -46.58 23.15 -36.08
CA LYS A 3 -45.28 23.65 -36.59
C LYS A 3 -44.26 22.51 -36.75
N THR A 4 -43.89 22.26 -38.00
CA THR A 4 -42.64 21.63 -38.44
C THR A 4 -41.44 22.50 -38.02
N LEU A 5 -40.32 21.91 -37.62
CA LEU A 5 -39.03 22.60 -37.57
C LEU A 5 -37.88 21.61 -37.78
N ILE A 6 -37.25 21.72 -38.96
CA ILE A 6 -35.95 21.17 -39.32
C ILE A 6 -34.91 22.15 -38.81
N ILE A 7 -33.86 21.69 -38.11
CA ILE A 7 -32.66 22.48 -37.88
C ILE A 7 -31.43 21.62 -38.16
N THR A 8 -30.94 21.76 -39.39
CA THR A 8 -29.55 21.60 -39.80
C THR A 8 -28.70 22.72 -39.23
N THR A 9 -27.58 22.42 -38.57
CA THR A 9 -26.37 23.26 -38.43
C THR A 9 -25.34 22.43 -37.66
N SER A 10 -24.03 22.53 -37.82
CA SER A 10 -23.11 23.07 -38.81
C SER A 10 -21.76 22.49 -38.42
N ALA A 11 -20.93 22.11 -39.38
CA ALA A 11 -19.53 21.78 -39.14
C ALA A 11 -18.83 22.98 -38.49
N LEU A 12 -18.14 22.75 -37.38
CA LEU A 12 -17.21 23.71 -36.81
C LEU A 12 -15.78 23.16 -36.97
N MET A 13 -15.11 23.62 -38.02
CA MET A 13 -13.66 23.60 -38.13
C MET A 13 -13.11 24.78 -37.30
N LEU A 14 -12.26 24.52 -36.32
CA LEU A 14 -11.35 25.51 -35.70
C LEU A 14 -10.02 24.78 -35.47
N ALA A 15 -9.10 24.90 -36.43
CA ALA A 15 -8.00 25.86 -36.44
C ALA A 15 -6.86 25.50 -35.46
N THR A 16 -5.77 25.04 -36.07
CA THR A 16 -4.40 24.93 -35.55
C THR A 16 -3.91 26.20 -34.87
N LEU A 17 -3.04 26.06 -33.86
CA LEU A 17 -2.01 26.99 -33.31
C LEU A 17 -1.67 26.47 -31.88
N ILE A 18 -0.46 26.25 -31.34
CA ILE A 18 0.90 26.77 -31.53
C ILE A 18 1.87 25.74 -30.90
N THR A 19 3.00 25.49 -31.54
CA THR A 19 4.20 24.88 -30.94
C THR A 19 4.75 25.77 -29.82
N GLY A 20 4.79 25.29 -28.59
CA GLY A 20 5.45 25.96 -27.47
C GLY A 20 5.46 25.11 -26.20
N CYS A 21 6.65 24.72 -25.75
CA CYS A 21 6.98 23.95 -24.53
C CYS A 21 6.42 22.51 -24.45
N ASN A 22 7.13 21.58 -25.10
CA ASN A 22 7.17 20.18 -24.65
C ASN A 22 7.96 20.10 -23.34
N THR A 23 7.35 20.51 -22.23
CA THR A 23 7.61 19.85 -20.96
C THR A 23 6.49 18.84 -20.79
N PRO A 24 6.74 17.52 -20.83
CA PRO A 24 5.77 16.62 -20.24
C PRO A 24 5.55 17.13 -18.80
N ASP A 25 4.31 17.42 -18.44
CA ASP A 25 3.87 17.49 -17.06
C ASP A 25 4.38 16.21 -16.40
N MET A 26 5.57 16.31 -15.79
CA MET A 26 6.08 15.27 -14.94
C MET A 26 5.09 15.27 -13.79
N PRO A 27 4.31 14.20 -13.57
CA PRO A 27 3.48 14.15 -12.38
C PRO A 27 4.46 14.30 -11.22
N SER A 28 4.25 15.36 -10.43
CA SER A 28 5.03 15.64 -9.23
C SER A 28 5.10 14.36 -8.40
N LEU A 29 6.21 13.63 -8.53
CA LEU A 29 6.47 12.44 -7.75
C LEU A 29 6.75 12.93 -6.34
N SER A 30 5.73 12.75 -5.52
CA SER A 30 5.69 12.94 -4.08
C SER A 30 6.89 12.27 -3.41
N LYS A 31 7.98 13.02 -3.26
CA LYS A 31 9.16 12.63 -2.46
C LYS A 31 8.79 12.14 -1.04
N GLY A 32 7.62 12.51 -0.52
CA GLY A 32 7.08 12.03 0.76
C GLY A 32 6.54 10.60 0.73
N SER A 33 5.75 10.22 -0.29
CA SER A 33 5.09 8.91 -0.34
C SER A 33 6.08 7.78 -0.55
N ASP A 34 7.13 7.98 -1.34
CA ASP A 34 8.11 6.93 -1.65
C ASP A 34 8.88 6.49 -0.39
N SER A 35 9.21 7.45 0.49
CA SER A 35 9.86 7.18 1.77
C SER A 35 8.95 6.40 2.74
N GLN A 36 7.64 6.69 2.72
CA GLN A 36 6.63 5.99 3.52
C GLN A 36 6.38 4.58 3.00
N CYS A 37 6.29 4.41 1.68
CA CYS A 37 6.16 3.12 1.02
C CYS A 37 7.33 2.20 1.35
N TYR A 38 8.56 2.69 1.24
CA TYR A 38 9.75 1.92 1.60
C TYR A 38 9.78 1.57 3.11
N SER A 39 9.31 2.48 3.96
CA SER A 39 9.18 2.21 5.40
C SER A 39 8.17 1.09 5.68
N LEU A 40 7.01 1.10 5.01
CA LEU A 40 5.98 0.07 5.14
C LEU A 40 6.45 -1.28 4.62
N GLU A 41 7.12 -1.31 3.47
CA GLU A 41 7.69 -2.53 2.90
C GLU A 41 8.67 -3.18 3.88
N ARG A 42 9.58 -2.40 4.48
CA ARG A 42 10.49 -2.92 5.52
C ARG A 42 9.74 -3.45 6.74
N LYS A 43 8.67 -2.78 7.18
CA LYS A 43 7.84 -3.28 8.29
C LYS A 43 7.14 -4.59 7.96
N ILE A 44 6.61 -4.74 6.74
CA ILE A 44 5.99 -5.98 6.27
C ILE A 44 7.00 -7.12 6.28
N VAL A 45 8.20 -6.91 5.73
CA VAL A 45 9.29 -7.90 5.73
C VAL A 45 9.67 -8.32 7.15
N GLN A 46 9.82 -7.36 8.08
CA GLN A 46 10.13 -7.67 9.47
C GLN A 46 9.03 -8.49 10.17
N VAL A 47 7.76 -8.23 9.86
CA VAL A 47 6.64 -9.03 10.39
C VAL A 47 6.66 -10.43 9.77
N ASP A 48 6.99 -10.57 8.49
CA ASP A 48 7.12 -11.87 7.82
C ASP A 48 8.26 -12.71 8.40
N GLU A 49 9.42 -12.10 8.64
CA GLU A 49 10.54 -12.74 9.34
C GLU A 49 10.12 -13.23 10.74
N TYR A 50 9.39 -12.40 11.48
CA TYR A 50 8.86 -12.81 12.79
C TYR A 50 7.86 -13.97 12.67
N ILE A 51 6.91 -13.91 11.73
CA ILE A 51 5.94 -14.98 11.50
C ILE A 51 6.67 -16.29 11.18
N ALA A 52 7.68 -16.24 10.30
CA ALA A 52 8.49 -17.41 9.95
C ALA A 52 9.23 -17.99 11.16
N GLN A 53 9.84 -17.14 11.99
CA GLN A 53 10.53 -17.58 13.21
C GLN A 53 9.57 -18.20 14.23
N VAL A 54 8.41 -17.58 14.47
CA VAL A 54 7.38 -18.14 15.36
C VAL A 54 6.82 -19.45 14.82
N ASP A 55 6.61 -19.56 13.51
CA ASP A 55 6.11 -20.77 12.88
C ASP A 55 7.13 -21.92 12.92
N ALA A 56 8.42 -21.62 12.77
CA ALA A 56 9.51 -22.58 12.96
C ALA A 56 9.71 -22.98 14.44
N THR A 57 9.30 -22.13 15.38
CA THR A 57 9.46 -22.39 16.82
C THR A 57 8.44 -23.42 17.31
N PRO A 58 8.84 -24.48 18.03
CA PRO A 58 7.92 -25.41 18.68
C PRO A 58 6.98 -24.67 19.64
N ALA A 59 5.71 -25.09 19.73
CA ALA A 59 4.73 -24.41 20.58
C ALA A 59 5.14 -24.39 22.07
N SER A 60 5.86 -25.41 22.53
CA SER A 60 6.43 -25.49 23.88
C SER A 60 7.54 -24.46 24.15
N GLN A 61 8.21 -23.98 23.10
CA GLN A 61 9.32 -23.02 23.19
C GLN A 61 8.87 -21.58 22.84
N ALA A 62 7.60 -21.37 22.51
CA ALA A 62 7.09 -20.07 22.08
C ALA A 62 7.25 -18.98 23.16
N GLY A 63 7.14 -19.35 24.45
CA GLY A 63 7.37 -18.43 25.55
C GLY A 63 8.84 -18.02 25.70
N GLU A 64 9.76 -18.96 25.52
CA GLU A 64 11.20 -18.69 25.56
C GLU A 64 11.64 -17.83 24.39
N PHE A 65 11.16 -18.15 23.19
CA PHE A 65 11.36 -17.32 22.01
C PHE A 65 10.86 -15.89 22.22
N GLN A 66 9.64 -15.73 22.76
CA GLN A 66 9.07 -14.42 23.05
C GLN A 66 9.90 -13.65 24.10
N ALA A 67 10.44 -14.32 25.12
CA ALA A 67 11.31 -13.72 26.11
C ALA A 67 12.66 -13.28 25.51
N ALA A 68 13.23 -14.08 24.60
CA ALA A 68 14.50 -13.80 23.94
C ALA A 68 14.47 -12.55 23.05
N LEU A 69 13.30 -12.19 22.50
CA LEU A 69 13.14 -10.96 21.73
C LEU A 69 13.27 -9.68 22.58
N GLY A 70 13.22 -9.78 23.92
CA GLY A 70 13.40 -8.68 24.86
C GLY A 70 12.29 -7.61 24.84
N ASN A 71 11.45 -7.58 23.80
CA ASN A 71 10.30 -6.71 23.68
C ASN A 71 9.11 -7.41 23.00
N ALA A 72 7.91 -6.93 23.29
CA ALA A 72 6.68 -7.39 22.68
C ALA A 72 6.49 -6.78 21.28
N ARG A 73 7.37 -7.16 20.34
CA ARG A 73 7.45 -6.53 19.01
C ARG A 73 6.14 -6.58 18.23
N TYR A 74 5.52 -7.76 18.16
CA TYR A 74 4.30 -8.01 17.39
C TYR A 74 3.22 -8.78 18.15
N SER A 75 3.55 -9.25 19.35
CA SER A 75 2.64 -9.97 20.25
C SER A 75 3.12 -9.75 21.68
N ARG A 76 2.18 -9.73 22.64
CA ARG A 76 2.47 -9.82 24.09
C ARG A 76 2.24 -11.22 24.66
N SER A 77 1.68 -12.12 23.86
CA SER A 77 1.41 -13.51 24.26
C SER A 77 2.65 -14.36 24.11
N THR A 78 2.79 -15.34 25.00
CA THR A 78 3.78 -16.45 24.92
C THR A 78 3.22 -17.68 24.20
N ASN A 79 1.95 -17.63 23.77
CA ASN A 79 1.33 -18.73 23.04
C ASN A 79 1.54 -18.55 21.53
N LYS A 80 2.13 -19.56 20.87
CA LYS A 80 2.39 -19.56 19.42
C LYS A 80 1.20 -19.13 18.57
N LYS A 81 0.00 -19.66 18.84
CA LYS A 81 -1.19 -19.37 18.05
C LYS A 81 -1.57 -17.89 18.14
N PHE A 82 -1.50 -17.31 19.33
CA PHE A 82 -1.78 -15.89 19.53
C PHE A 82 -0.69 -15.01 18.93
N MET A 83 0.58 -15.39 19.07
CA MET A 83 1.70 -14.69 18.41
C MET A 83 1.52 -14.60 16.90
N LEU A 84 1.21 -15.72 16.24
CA LEU A 84 0.96 -15.76 14.79
C LEU A 84 -0.26 -14.94 14.39
N ARG A 85 -1.35 -15.03 15.16
CA ARG A 85 -2.58 -14.26 14.88
C ARG A 85 -2.31 -12.76 14.97
N ASP A 86 -1.64 -12.32 16.03
CA ASP A 86 -1.39 -10.91 16.29
C ASP A 86 -0.42 -10.33 15.23
N ALA A 87 0.64 -11.06 14.90
CA ALA A 87 1.56 -10.66 13.82
C ALA A 87 0.89 -10.61 12.44
N LYS A 88 0.06 -11.60 12.07
CA LYS A 88 -0.71 -11.58 10.82
C LYS A 88 -1.66 -10.39 10.75
N LYS A 89 -2.30 -10.02 11.87
CA LYS A 89 -3.14 -8.82 11.94
C LYS A 89 -2.32 -7.55 11.70
N ILE A 90 -1.13 -7.46 12.30
CA ILE A 90 -0.23 -6.32 12.08
C ILE A 90 0.22 -6.24 10.62
N LYS A 91 0.59 -7.37 10.00
CA LYS A 91 0.92 -7.43 8.58
C LYS A 91 -0.22 -6.91 7.70
N ALA A 92 -1.43 -7.40 7.92
CA ALA A 92 -2.61 -6.99 7.16
C ALA A 92 -2.88 -5.48 7.28
N ASN A 93 -2.62 -4.87 8.44
CA ASN A 93 -2.73 -3.43 8.63
C ASN A 93 -1.67 -2.67 7.81
N TYR A 94 -0.41 -3.11 7.80
CA TYR A 94 0.64 -2.48 6.99
C TYR A 94 0.38 -2.61 5.49
N GLU A 95 -0.11 -3.76 5.03
CA GLU A 95 -0.51 -3.95 3.64
C GLU A 95 -1.71 -3.07 3.26
N GLN A 96 -2.66 -2.86 4.18
CA GLN A 96 -3.76 -1.94 3.97
C GLN A 96 -3.26 -0.49 3.86
N GLU A 97 -2.35 -0.07 4.73
CA GLU A 97 -1.72 1.26 4.67
C GLU A 97 -0.95 1.44 3.35
N GLN A 98 -0.22 0.42 2.91
CA GLN A 98 0.49 0.42 1.63
C GLN A 98 -0.48 0.60 0.45
N ARG A 99 -1.65 -0.07 0.48
CA ARG A 99 -2.71 0.12 -0.53
C ARG A 99 -3.31 1.52 -0.50
N GLN A 100 -3.55 2.08 0.69
CA GLN A 100 -4.10 3.43 0.84
C GLN A 100 -3.16 4.50 0.29
N LEU A 101 -1.85 4.31 0.46
CA LEU A 101 -0.82 5.19 -0.08
C LEU A 101 -0.52 4.96 -1.57
N GLN A 102 -1.23 4.02 -2.22
CA GLN A 102 -1.01 3.64 -3.62
C GLN A 102 0.46 3.31 -3.93
N CYS A 103 1.16 2.73 -2.95
CA CYS A 103 2.55 2.33 -3.10
C CYS A 103 2.65 1.31 -4.23
N LYS A 104 3.60 1.53 -5.15
CA LYS A 104 3.92 0.51 -6.16
C LYS A 104 4.54 -0.67 -5.44
N THR A 105 3.85 -1.81 -5.44
CA THR A 105 4.43 -3.08 -5.04
C THR A 105 5.49 -3.43 -6.10
N LYS A 106 6.75 -3.55 -5.70
CA LYS A 106 7.83 -3.96 -6.59
C LYS A 106 7.82 -5.47 -6.82
#